data_AF-A0A2V7VH96-F1
#
_entry.id   AF-A0A2V7VH96-F1
#
_cell.length_a   1.000
_cell.length_b   1.000
_cell.length_c   1.000
_cell.angle_alpha   90.00
_cell.angle_beta   90.00
_cell.angle_gamma   90.00
#
_symmetry.space_group_name_H-M   'P 1'
#
loop_
_entity.id
_entity.type
_entity.pdbx_description
1 polymer ?
#
loop_
_entity_poly.entity_id
_entity_poly.type
_entity_poly.pdbx_seq_one_letter_code
_entity_poly.pdbx_strand_id
1 'polypeptide(L)'
;MEVETRKVTDLLPGSRRYFGLQDGEGDYDVSPDGKTLVFAANRTEPPYRTLDVDLFAVSTEGGPPRDLTSDNPASDSGPRFSPDGKRLAYGLERKADDWPDYTRLAVMDVATGHTTVLTEAWDNSAAGGEPKRRAEREGGACPARLLSRREPLGPEGPELEALVRRGAGLARALAEVK
;
A
#
# COMPACT_ATOMS: atom_id res chain seq x y z
N MET A 1 10.51 0.37 20.95
CA MET A 1 11.56 0.33 22.00
C MET A 1 11.97 1.76 22.27
N GLU A 2 11.86 2.21 23.51
CA GLU A 2 12.44 3.49 23.91
C GLU A 2 13.97 3.30 23.99
N VAL A 3 14.70 3.98 23.11
CA VAL A 3 16.12 3.68 22.84
C VAL A 3 17.00 4.00 24.06
N GLU A 4 16.68 5.08 24.77
CA GLU A 4 17.43 5.53 25.95
C GLU A 4 17.21 4.63 27.15
N THR A 5 15.96 4.27 27.45
CA THR A 5 15.61 3.46 28.63
C THR A 5 15.68 1.97 28.36
N ARG A 6 15.79 1.56 27.09
CA ARG A 6 15.62 0.18 26.60
C ARG A 6 14.29 -0.46 26.98
N LYS A 7 13.29 0.35 27.34
CA LYS A 7 11.95 -0.13 27.67
C LYS A 7 11.27 -0.61 26.39
N VAL A 8 10.72 -1.81 26.46
CA VAL A 8 9.86 -2.39 25.41
C VAL A 8 8.43 -2.30 25.88
N THR A 9 7.56 -1.76 25.03
CA THR A 9 6.13 -1.65 25.28
C THR A 9 5.41 -2.42 24.19
N ASP A 10 4.52 -3.31 24.59
CA ASP A 10 3.58 -3.97 23.69
C ASP A 10 2.49 -2.96 23.32
N LEU A 11 2.37 -2.63 22.03
CA LEU A 11 1.40 -1.66 21.53
C LEU A 11 0.02 -2.29 21.31
N LEU A 12 -0.06 -3.62 21.28
CA LEU A 12 -1.27 -4.38 20.96
C LEU A 12 -1.48 -5.52 21.98
N PRO A 13 -1.52 -5.23 23.29
CA PRO A 13 -1.60 -6.26 24.32
C PRO A 13 -2.85 -7.12 24.17
N GLY A 14 -2.65 -8.43 24.07
CA GLY A 14 -3.73 -9.42 23.90
C GLY A 14 -4.31 -9.48 22.47
N SER A 15 -3.76 -8.73 21.53
CA SER A 15 -4.13 -8.86 20.12
C SER A 15 -3.83 -10.26 19.62
N ARG A 16 -4.80 -10.85 18.94
CA ARG A 16 -4.59 -12.11 18.24
C ARG A 16 -4.25 -11.91 16.77
N ARG A 17 -4.34 -10.67 16.25
CA ARG A 17 -4.29 -10.34 14.82
C ARG A 17 -3.15 -11.05 14.13
N TYR A 18 -3.48 -11.58 12.96
CA TYR A 18 -2.53 -12.31 12.15
C TYR A 18 -1.74 -11.33 11.28
N PHE A 19 -0.51 -11.04 11.67
CA PHE A 19 0.47 -10.36 10.82
C PHE A 19 0.97 -11.39 9.80
N GLY A 20 1.14 -11.00 8.53
CA GLY A 20 1.20 -11.89 7.35
C GLY A 20 2.07 -13.16 7.43
N LEU A 21 1.79 -14.11 6.53
CA LEU A 21 2.49 -15.42 6.43
C LEU A 21 3.86 -15.34 5.77
N GLN A 22 4.09 -14.35 4.91
CA GLN A 22 5.27 -14.21 4.07
C GLN A 22 6.01 -12.94 4.48
N ASP A 23 7.20 -13.14 5.03
CA ASP A 23 8.26 -12.14 5.19
C ASP A 23 7.82 -10.81 5.83
N GLY A 24 7.90 -10.74 7.16
CA GLY A 24 7.61 -9.51 7.94
C GLY A 24 8.51 -8.29 7.65
N GLU A 25 9.24 -8.28 6.54
CA GLU A 25 9.95 -7.09 6.03
C GLU A 25 8.98 -6.19 5.26
N GLY A 26 8.68 -5.04 5.86
CA GLY A 26 7.97 -3.96 5.19
C GLY A 26 6.47 -3.91 5.42
N ASP A 27 5.91 -4.80 6.24
CA ASP A 27 4.51 -4.79 6.65
C ASP A 27 4.16 -3.72 7.68
N TYR A 28 5.08 -2.81 8.01
CA TYR A 28 4.79 -1.66 8.83
C TYR A 28 5.67 -0.47 8.50
N ASP A 29 5.24 0.72 8.92
CA ASP A 29 6.03 1.94 8.94
C ASP A 29 5.59 2.86 10.08
N VAL A 30 6.48 3.72 10.54
CA VAL A 30 6.23 4.67 11.63
C VAL A 30 6.16 6.07 11.04
N SER A 31 5.20 6.88 11.48
CA SER A 31 5.07 8.26 11.03
C SER A 31 6.35 9.06 11.32
N PRO A 32 6.68 10.07 10.50
CA PRO A 32 7.89 10.87 10.71
C PRO A 32 7.97 11.57 12.07
N ASP A 33 6.82 11.85 12.68
CA ASP A 33 6.73 12.43 14.03
C ASP A 33 6.82 11.38 15.16
N GLY A 34 6.91 10.10 14.82
CA GLY A 34 7.05 8.97 15.75
C GLY A 34 5.78 8.61 16.53
N LYS A 35 4.62 9.21 16.22
CA LYS A 35 3.39 9.06 17.01
C LYS A 35 2.46 7.95 16.54
N THR A 36 2.59 7.54 15.29
CA THR A 36 1.68 6.57 14.65
C THR A 36 2.49 5.43 14.04
N LEU A 37 2.10 4.19 14.34
CA LEU A 37 2.55 2.99 13.65
C LEU A 37 1.44 2.56 12.71
N VAL A 38 1.74 2.38 11.42
CA VAL A 38 0.86 1.72 10.46
C VAL A 38 1.42 0.34 10.16
N PHE A 39 0.57 -0.68 10.19
CA PHE A 39 0.97 -2.06 9.94
C PHE A 39 -0.10 -2.83 9.17
N ALA A 40 0.33 -3.81 8.39
CA ALA A 40 -0.52 -4.73 7.66
C ALA A 40 -0.88 -5.91 8.58
N ALA A 41 -2.17 -6.23 8.68
CA ALA A 41 -2.65 -7.40 9.41
C ALA A 41 -3.93 -7.96 8.81
N ASN A 42 -4.22 -9.22 9.05
CA ASN A 42 -5.46 -9.83 8.62
C ASN A 42 -6.65 -9.05 9.21
N ARG A 43 -7.62 -8.75 8.35
CA ARG A 43 -8.80 -7.99 8.73
C ARG A 43 -9.71 -8.76 9.69
N THR A 44 -9.77 -10.08 9.53
CA THR A 44 -10.63 -10.97 10.31
C THR A 44 -9.94 -11.41 11.59
N GLU A 45 -10.72 -11.85 12.58
CA GLU A 45 -10.20 -12.47 13.80
C GLU A 45 -10.08 -14.01 13.64
N PRO A 46 -9.38 -14.71 14.55
CA PRO A 46 -9.35 -16.17 14.56
C PRO A 46 -10.77 -16.75 14.48
N PRO A 47 -11.02 -17.76 13.62
CA PRO A 47 -10.03 -18.69 13.06
C PRO A 47 -9.42 -18.30 11.70
N TYR A 48 -9.44 -17.02 11.28
CA TYR A 48 -8.84 -16.54 10.02
C TYR A 48 -9.32 -17.31 8.78
N ARG A 49 -10.50 -16.97 8.29
CA ARG A 49 -11.13 -17.67 7.16
C ARG A 49 -10.63 -17.20 5.80
N THR A 50 -10.05 -16.00 5.75
CA THR A 50 -9.47 -15.37 4.54
C THR A 50 -8.05 -14.93 4.85
N LEU A 51 -7.24 -14.70 3.82
CA LEU A 51 -5.92 -14.06 3.94
C LEU A 51 -5.98 -12.58 3.56
N ASP A 52 -7.14 -11.96 3.78
CA ASP A 52 -7.39 -10.55 3.45
C ASP A 52 -6.72 -9.65 4.50
N VAL A 53 -5.74 -8.88 4.04
CA VAL A 53 -4.87 -8.04 4.87
C VAL A 53 -5.23 -6.58 4.68
N ASP A 54 -5.51 -5.90 5.79
CA ASP A 54 -5.80 -4.47 5.82
C ASP A 54 -4.64 -3.71 6.50
N LEU A 55 -4.54 -2.41 6.22
CA LEU A 55 -3.62 -1.51 6.90
C LEU A 55 -4.28 -0.91 8.15
N PHE A 56 -3.66 -1.11 9.30
CA PHE A 56 -4.11 -0.62 10.59
C PHE A 56 -3.17 0.45 11.12
N ALA A 57 -3.72 1.52 11.69
CA ALA A 57 -2.98 2.53 12.42
C ALA A 57 -3.16 2.36 13.93
N VAL A 58 -2.07 2.52 14.70
CA VAL A 58 -2.10 2.56 16.16
C VAL A 58 -1.17 3.65 16.68
N SER A 59 -1.51 4.25 17.82
CA SER A 59 -0.62 5.17 18.52
C SER A 59 0.62 4.43 19.01
N THR A 60 1.79 5.08 18.95
CA THR A 60 3.02 4.53 19.55
C THR A 60 3.02 4.55 21.08
N GLU A 61 2.04 5.23 21.69
CA GLU A 61 1.73 5.12 23.12
C GLU A 61 0.81 3.91 23.44
N GLY A 62 0.35 3.21 22.40
CA GLY A 62 -0.59 2.09 22.50
C GLY A 62 -2.05 2.52 22.34
N GLY A 63 -2.95 1.54 22.27
CA GLY A 63 -4.39 1.76 22.11
C GLY A 63 -5.01 0.83 21.07
N PRO A 64 -6.33 0.92 20.84
CA PRO A 64 -6.98 0.10 19.83
C PRO A 64 -6.54 0.51 18.42
N PRO A 65 -6.14 -0.43 17.56
CA PRO A 65 -5.80 -0.13 16.18
C PRO A 65 -7.06 0.27 15.39
N ARG A 66 -6.92 1.28 14.52
CA ARG A 66 -7.94 1.73 13.56
C ARG A 66 -7.62 1.16 12.19
N ASP A 67 -8.61 0.55 11.56
CA ASP A 67 -8.52 0.11 10.17
C ASP A 67 -8.53 1.34 9.23
N LEU A 68 -7.55 1.40 8.33
CA LEU A 68 -7.43 2.47 7.33
C LEU A 68 -8.00 2.07 5.98
N THR A 69 -8.09 0.77 5.69
CA THR A 69 -8.42 0.24 4.36
C THR A 69 -9.65 -0.66 4.36
N SER A 70 -10.47 -0.62 5.41
CA SER A 70 -11.67 -1.46 5.60
C SER A 70 -12.63 -1.56 4.40
N ASP A 71 -12.65 -0.55 3.53
CA ASP A 71 -13.49 -0.50 2.34
C ASP A 71 -12.94 -1.32 1.17
N ASN A 72 -11.68 -1.78 1.25
CA ASN A 72 -11.08 -2.66 0.26
C ASN A 72 -11.53 -4.11 0.54
N PRO A 73 -12.07 -4.83 -0.46
CA PRO A 73 -12.41 -6.24 -0.31
C PRO A 73 -11.20 -7.17 -0.50
N ALA A 74 -10.00 -6.64 -0.73
CA ALA A 74 -8.78 -7.38 -1.04
C ALA A 74 -7.58 -6.81 -0.28
N SER A 75 -6.43 -7.47 -0.40
CA SER A 75 -5.27 -7.17 0.44
C SER A 75 -4.56 -5.85 0.10
N ASP A 76 -4.16 -5.16 1.16
CA ASP A 76 -3.29 -3.99 1.16
C ASP A 76 -2.01 -4.27 1.96
N SER A 77 -0.86 -3.77 1.47
CA SER A 77 0.44 -4.11 2.05
C SER A 77 1.49 -3.02 1.86
N GLY A 78 2.62 -3.15 2.55
CA GLY A 78 3.79 -2.28 2.34
C GLY A 78 3.57 -0.80 2.63
N PRO A 79 2.97 -0.39 3.76
CA PRO A 79 2.70 1.02 4.07
C PRO A 79 4.00 1.82 4.18
N ARG A 80 4.05 3.02 3.60
CA ARG A 80 5.19 3.95 3.69
C ARG A 80 4.73 5.39 3.80
N PHE A 81 5.12 6.07 4.88
CA PHE A 81 4.80 7.49 5.06
C PHE A 81 5.64 8.38 4.14
N SER A 82 5.04 9.49 3.70
CA SER A 82 5.81 10.60 3.15
C SER A 82 6.66 11.26 4.26
N PRO A 83 7.79 11.92 3.94
CA PRO A 83 8.63 12.57 4.95
C PRO A 83 7.93 13.66 5.76
N ASP A 84 6.90 14.29 5.17
CA ASP A 84 6.05 15.29 5.84
C ASP A 84 4.88 14.67 6.64
N GLY A 85 4.71 13.34 6.58
CA GLY A 85 3.69 12.57 7.29
C GLY A 85 2.25 12.76 6.78
N LYS A 86 2.04 13.53 5.71
CA LYS A 86 0.69 13.84 5.21
C LYS A 86 0.11 12.74 4.32
N ARG A 87 0.97 11.92 3.74
CA ARG A 87 0.60 10.88 2.78
C ARG A 87 1.12 9.52 3.24
N LEU A 88 0.40 8.48 2.86
CA LEU A 88 0.78 7.08 3.05
C LEU A 88 0.71 6.37 1.69
N ALA A 89 1.85 5.91 1.19
CA ALA A 89 1.92 5.06 0.02
C ALA A 89 1.80 3.58 0.41
N TYR A 90 1.12 2.77 -0.38
CA TYR A 90 0.98 1.34 -0.12
C TYR A 90 0.64 0.56 -1.39
N GLY A 91 0.85 -0.75 -1.33
CA GLY A 91 0.42 -1.70 -2.34
C GLY A 91 -1.05 -2.05 -2.15
N LEU A 92 -1.83 -1.96 -3.23
CA LEU A 92 -3.27 -2.24 -3.24
C LEU A 92 -3.63 -3.32 -4.24
N GLU A 93 -4.31 -4.36 -3.77
CA GLU A 93 -4.99 -5.36 -4.59
C GLU A 93 -6.50 -5.07 -4.65
N ARG A 94 -7.17 -5.58 -5.68
CA ARG A 94 -8.62 -5.41 -5.90
C ARG A 94 -9.38 -6.73 -5.87
N LYS A 95 -8.69 -7.85 -6.06
CA LYS A 95 -9.31 -9.17 -6.12
C LYS A 95 -8.90 -10.01 -4.93
N ALA A 96 -9.88 -10.39 -4.13
CA ALA A 96 -9.70 -11.30 -2.99
C ALA A 96 -9.43 -12.74 -3.43
N ASP A 97 -10.03 -13.15 -4.55
CA ASP A 97 -10.07 -14.54 -5.01
C ASP A 97 -9.60 -14.64 -6.47
N ASP A 98 -8.89 -15.72 -6.79
CA ASP A 98 -8.01 -16.00 -7.95
C ASP A 98 -6.55 -15.53 -7.80
N TRP A 99 -5.64 -16.51 -7.85
CA TRP A 99 -4.18 -16.42 -7.91
C TRP A 99 -3.63 -15.12 -8.58
N PRO A 100 -2.51 -14.59 -8.05
CA PRO A 100 -2.39 -13.25 -7.48
C PRO A 100 -2.87 -12.11 -8.39
N ASP A 101 -3.51 -11.10 -7.79
CA ASP A 101 -3.83 -9.84 -8.45
C ASP A 101 -2.56 -9.00 -8.71
N TYR A 102 -2.70 -7.97 -9.52
CA TYR A 102 -1.66 -6.96 -9.69
C TYR A 102 -1.69 -5.98 -8.52
N THR A 103 -0.59 -5.90 -7.78
CA THR A 103 -0.42 -4.85 -6.78
C THR A 103 -0.30 -3.49 -7.47
N ARG A 104 -1.17 -2.56 -7.12
CA ARG A 104 -1.13 -1.17 -7.56
C ARG A 104 -0.47 -0.31 -6.51
N LEU A 105 0.17 0.79 -6.91
CA LEU A 105 0.61 1.81 -5.97
C LEU A 105 -0.56 2.76 -5.67
N ALA A 106 -1.01 2.75 -4.43
CA ALA A 106 -1.99 3.67 -3.89
C ALA A 106 -1.31 4.71 -2.99
N VAL A 107 -1.88 5.92 -2.94
CA VAL A 107 -1.47 6.99 -2.02
C VAL A 107 -2.71 7.51 -1.31
N MET A 108 -2.71 7.39 0.02
CA MET A 108 -3.75 7.90 0.90
C MET A 108 -3.32 9.22 1.54
N ASP A 109 -4.23 10.18 1.60
CA ASP A 109 -4.11 11.35 2.48
C ASP A 109 -4.44 10.94 3.92
N VAL A 110 -3.49 11.13 4.83
CA VAL A 110 -3.59 10.62 6.22
C VAL A 110 -4.70 11.32 7.02
N ALA A 111 -4.99 12.58 6.72
CA ALA A 111 -5.97 13.36 7.46
C ALA A 111 -7.41 13.02 7.07
N THR A 112 -7.63 12.75 5.78
CA THR A 112 -8.97 12.52 5.21
C THR A 112 -9.27 11.05 4.95
N GLY A 113 -8.25 10.20 4.83
CA GLY A 113 -8.38 8.82 4.36
C GLY A 113 -8.63 8.70 2.85
N HIS A 114 -8.58 9.81 2.10
CA HIS A 114 -8.82 9.78 0.67
C HIS A 114 -7.66 9.11 -0.08
N THR A 115 -7.96 8.04 -0.82
CA THR A 115 -6.98 7.27 -1.59
C THR A 115 -7.03 7.60 -3.08
N THR A 116 -5.85 7.84 -3.66
CA THR A 116 -5.63 7.91 -5.11
C THR A 116 -4.76 6.74 -5.56
N VAL A 117 -5.21 5.99 -6.56
CA VAL A 117 -4.43 4.88 -7.14
C VAL A 117 -3.63 5.39 -8.33
N LEU A 118 -2.29 5.40 -8.22
CA LEU A 118 -1.40 5.99 -9.20
C LEU A 118 -1.16 5.08 -10.42
N THR A 119 -1.28 3.76 -10.23
CA THR A 119 -0.96 2.77 -11.27
C THR A 119 -2.18 1.98 -11.71
N GLU A 120 -3.38 2.58 -11.64
CA GLU A 120 -4.63 1.89 -12.00
C GLU A 120 -4.64 1.42 -13.46
N ALA A 121 -4.03 2.19 -14.35
CA ALA A 121 -3.94 1.88 -15.78
C ALA A 121 -2.72 1.02 -16.15
N TRP A 122 -1.96 0.51 -15.17
CA TRP A 122 -0.77 -0.28 -15.45
C TRP A 122 -1.11 -1.74 -15.71
N ASP A 123 -0.47 -2.31 -16.73
CA ASP A 123 -0.62 -3.72 -17.12
C ASP A 123 0.36 -4.66 -16.39
N ASN A 124 1.08 -4.15 -15.38
CA ASN A 124 2.09 -4.87 -14.57
C ASN A 124 1.90 -4.52 -13.07
N SER A 125 2.41 -5.38 -12.19
CA SER A 125 2.46 -5.11 -10.74
C SER A 125 3.49 -4.03 -10.39
N ALA A 126 3.11 -3.12 -9.49
CA ALA A 126 3.99 -2.09 -8.93
C ALA A 126 4.86 -2.62 -7.76
N ALA A 127 4.48 -3.75 -7.15
CA ALA A 127 5.32 -4.44 -6.18
C ALA A 127 6.47 -5.13 -6.91
N GLY A 128 7.68 -5.07 -6.36
CA GLY A 128 8.91 -5.65 -6.93
C GLY A 128 8.97 -7.18 -6.91
N GLY A 129 7.90 -7.86 -7.33
CA GLY A 129 7.86 -9.27 -7.71
C GLY A 129 7.79 -9.40 -9.24
N GLU A 130 8.13 -10.57 -9.77
CA GLU A 130 8.31 -10.78 -11.22
C GLU A 130 7.20 -10.15 -12.10
N PRO A 131 7.57 -9.46 -13.20
CA PRO A 131 6.61 -8.86 -14.10
C PRO A 131 5.75 -9.93 -14.78
N LYS A 132 4.45 -9.96 -14.50
CA LYS A 132 3.47 -10.73 -15.27
C LYS A 132 2.72 -9.74 -16.18
N ARG A 133 3.07 -9.72 -17.46
CA ARG A 133 2.35 -8.94 -18.48
C ARG A 133 0.88 -9.36 -18.49
N ARG A 134 -0.04 -8.40 -18.62
CA ARG A 134 -1.42 -8.65 -19.02
C ARG A 134 -1.43 -9.37 -20.38
N ALA A 135 -1.80 -10.65 -20.39
CA ALA A 135 -2.04 -11.38 -21.64
C ALA A 135 -3.41 -10.92 -22.18
N GLU A 136 -3.40 -9.92 -23.06
CA GLU A 136 -4.58 -9.64 -23.87
C GLU A 136 -4.88 -10.88 -24.72
N ARG A 137 -6.09 -11.43 -24.59
CA ARG A 137 -6.60 -12.40 -25.56
C ARG A 137 -6.71 -11.68 -26.89
N GLU A 138 -5.72 -11.91 -27.76
CA GLU A 138 -5.74 -11.45 -29.13
C GLU A 138 -6.97 -12.00 -29.85
N GLY A 139 -7.84 -11.08 -30.24
CA GLY A 139 -9.05 -11.36 -30.98
C GLY A 139 -9.46 -10.15 -31.79
N GLY A 140 -8.58 -9.73 -32.70
CA GLY A 140 -8.99 -8.97 -33.90
C GLY A 140 -8.88 -7.44 -33.82
N ALA A 141 -7.96 -6.93 -34.63
CA ALA A 141 -7.93 -5.60 -35.24
C ALA A 141 -7.85 -4.38 -34.31
N CYS A 142 -6.66 -3.78 -34.31
CA CYS A 142 -6.39 -2.42 -33.86
C CYS A 142 -7.14 -1.39 -34.75
N PRO A 143 -7.90 -0.42 -34.20
CA PRO A 143 -8.09 0.86 -34.85
C PRO A 143 -7.44 1.97 -34.02
N ALA A 144 -6.46 2.62 -34.64
CA ALA A 144 -5.95 3.90 -34.20
C ALA A 144 -7.06 4.96 -34.25
N ARG A 145 -7.51 5.45 -33.07
CA ARG A 145 -8.01 6.81 -32.77
C ARG A 145 -8.94 6.77 -31.55
N LEU A 146 -8.50 7.34 -30.43
CA LEU A 146 -9.10 8.57 -29.87
C LEU A 146 -8.26 9.03 -28.68
N LEU A 147 -7.44 10.06 -28.89
CA LEU A 147 -6.95 10.91 -27.81
C LEU A 147 -8.07 11.88 -27.41
N SER A 148 -8.09 12.23 -26.12
CA SER A 148 -8.93 13.21 -25.40
C SER A 148 -10.00 12.51 -24.56
N ARG A 149 -9.98 12.58 -23.22
CA ARG A 149 -9.59 13.68 -22.35
C ARG A 149 -8.90 13.14 -21.09
N ARG A 150 -7.73 13.69 -20.76
CA ARG A 150 -7.08 13.49 -19.46
C ARG A 150 -7.54 14.62 -18.55
N GLU A 151 -8.24 14.29 -17.46
CA GLU A 151 -8.32 15.18 -16.30
C GLU A 151 -6.89 15.43 -15.81
N PRO A 152 -6.48 16.68 -15.56
CA PRO A 152 -5.13 16.93 -15.06
C PRO A 152 -5.03 16.45 -13.62
N LEU A 153 -4.25 15.39 -13.41
CA LEU A 153 -3.68 15.06 -12.10
C LEU A 153 -2.88 16.27 -11.62
N GLY A 154 -3.01 16.59 -10.33
CA GLY A 154 -2.34 17.73 -9.68
C GLY A 154 -0.81 17.75 -9.92
N PRO A 155 -0.15 18.87 -9.58
CA PRO A 155 1.14 19.28 -10.15
C PRO A 155 2.31 18.28 -9.96
N GLU A 156 2.20 17.28 -9.10
CA GLU A 156 3.29 16.33 -8.78
C GLU A 156 3.06 14.88 -9.23
N GLY A 157 1.89 14.56 -9.78
CA GLY A 157 1.60 13.24 -10.37
C GLY A 157 2.55 12.79 -11.50
N PRO A 158 3.05 13.68 -12.38
CA PRO A 158 3.90 13.27 -13.51
C PRO A 158 5.30 12.79 -13.12
N GLU A 159 5.88 13.31 -12.04
CA GLU A 159 7.28 13.03 -11.66
C GLU A 159 7.44 11.63 -11.03
N LEU A 160 6.53 11.28 -10.12
CA LEU A 160 6.44 9.94 -9.53
C LEU A 160 6.14 8.87 -10.58
N GLU A 161 5.22 9.16 -11.51
CA GLU A 161 4.98 8.25 -12.65
C GLU A 161 6.22 8.05 -13.53
N ALA A 162 6.96 9.13 -13.83
CA ALA A 162 8.15 9.06 -14.68
C ALA A 162 9.28 8.25 -14.03
N LEU A 163 9.38 8.29 -12.70
CA LEU A 163 10.41 7.59 -11.94
C LEU A 163 10.16 6.08 -11.86
N VAL A 164 8.92 5.66 -11.56
CA VAL A 164 8.54 4.25 -11.50
C VAL A 164 8.58 3.63 -12.92
N ARG A 165 8.19 4.37 -13.97
CA ARG A 165 8.27 3.92 -15.38
C ARG A 165 9.70 3.59 -15.86
N ARG A 166 10.74 4.10 -15.20
CA ARG A 166 12.15 3.83 -15.55
C ARG A 166 12.71 2.55 -14.93
N GLY A 167 11.88 1.70 -14.34
CA GLY A 167 12.30 0.42 -13.75
C GLY A 167 13.00 0.57 -12.39
N ALA A 168 12.89 1.73 -11.76
CA ALA A 168 13.21 1.91 -10.36
C ALA A 168 12.07 1.27 -9.55
N GLY A 169 12.31 0.08 -8.96
CA GLY A 169 11.33 -0.57 -8.09
C GLY A 169 10.83 0.36 -6.98
N LEU A 170 9.66 0.04 -6.41
CA LEU A 170 8.93 0.85 -5.43
C LEU A 170 9.83 1.55 -4.40
N ALA A 171 10.83 0.83 -3.86
CA ALA A 171 11.80 1.33 -2.90
C ALA A 171 12.59 2.58 -3.36
N ARG A 172 12.92 2.68 -4.65
CA ARG A 172 13.67 3.80 -5.23
C ARG A 172 12.76 4.95 -5.64
N ALA A 173 11.53 4.65 -6.08
CA ALA A 173 10.54 5.69 -6.35
C ALA A 173 10.07 6.40 -5.06
N LEU A 174 9.99 5.65 -3.96
CA LEU A 174 9.67 6.17 -2.63
C LEU A 174 10.85 6.92 -1.99
N ALA A 175 12.10 6.67 -2.41
CA ALA A 175 13.29 7.36 -1.89
C ALA A 175 13.51 8.76 -2.48
N GLU A 176 12.91 9.09 -3.63
CA GLU A 176 13.01 10.42 -4.27
C GLU A 176 11.89 11.39 -3.85
N VAL A 177 10.95 10.96 -3.00
CA VAL A 177 9.99 11.86 -2.31
C VAL A 177 10.67 12.58 -1.11
N LYS A 178 12.02 12.60 -1.05
CA LYS A 178 12.86 13.19 0.00
C LYS A 178 13.12 14.68 -0.19
#